data_AF-A0A849EFP3-F1
#
_entry.id   AF-A0A849EFP3-F1
#
_cell.length_a   1.000
_cell.length_b   1.000
_cell.length_c   1.000
_cell.angle_alpha   90.00
_cell.angle_beta   90.00
_cell.angle_gamma   90.00
#
_symmetry.space_group_name_H-M   'P 1'
#
loop_
_entity.id
_entity.type
_entity.pdbx_description
1 polymer ?
#
loop_
_entity_poly.entity_id
_entity_poly.type
_entity_poly.pdbx_seq_one_letter_code
_entity_poly.pdbx_strand_id
1 'polypeptide(L)'
;VFLEQSTHPRAYGSFARLLGHFVREEKVISLEEAIYKLTTLPATNLKLKKRGALKEGYFADVVLFNADSITDNATFKEPHQYATGMMHVLVNGVPVLTDGEHTGAFPGRFIKGPGYNQDE
;
A
#
# COMPACT_ATOMS: atom_id res chain seq x y z
N VAL A 1 24.29 -0.71 -17.13
CA VAL A 1 23.59 0.51 -17.63
C VAL A 1 22.10 0.54 -17.29
N PHE A 2 21.16 -0.18 -17.94
CA PHE A 2 19.72 -0.14 -17.53
C PHE A 2 19.44 -0.81 -16.16
N LEU A 3 20.34 -1.71 -15.74
CA LEU A 3 20.32 -2.38 -14.43
C LEU A 3 21.07 -1.58 -13.33
N GLU A 4 21.73 -0.46 -13.67
CA GLU A 4 22.59 0.27 -12.72
C GLU A 4 22.02 1.63 -12.26
N GLN A 5 20.96 2.13 -12.89
CA GLN A 5 20.02 3.19 -12.46
C GLN A 5 19.00 3.34 -13.59
N SER A 6 17.68 3.44 -13.41
CA SER A 6 16.91 4.13 -12.38
C SER A 6 15.51 3.48 -12.32
N THR A 7 15.07 3.00 -11.15
CA THR A 7 13.67 2.53 -11.03
C THR A 7 12.77 3.75 -11.15
N HIS A 8 11.82 3.76 -12.10
CA HIS A 8 10.87 4.88 -12.25
C HIS A 8 10.26 5.29 -10.89
N PRO A 9 10.14 6.59 -10.54
CA PRO A 9 9.78 7.07 -9.18
C PRO A 9 8.49 6.47 -8.61
N ARG A 10 7.59 6.06 -9.50
CA ARG A 10 6.39 5.26 -9.19
C ARG A 10 6.65 4.06 -8.27
N ALA A 11 7.85 3.45 -8.29
CA ALA A 11 8.18 2.32 -7.44
C ALA A 11 8.12 2.67 -5.93
N TYR A 12 8.42 3.92 -5.58
CA TYR A 12 8.43 4.40 -4.18
C TYR A 12 7.27 5.33 -3.86
N GLY A 13 6.72 6.03 -4.86
CA GLY A 13 5.78 7.14 -4.64
C GLY A 13 4.31 6.89 -4.96
N SER A 14 3.94 5.84 -5.70
CA SER A 14 2.61 5.77 -6.36
C SER A 14 1.42 6.01 -5.41
N PHE A 15 1.37 5.31 -4.28
CA PHE A 15 0.24 5.41 -3.34
C PHE A 15 0.26 6.75 -2.58
N ALA A 16 1.45 7.20 -2.14
CA ALA A 16 1.59 8.49 -1.47
C ALA A 16 1.23 9.65 -2.40
N ARG A 17 1.58 9.57 -3.69
CA ARG A 17 1.20 10.55 -4.71
C ARG A 17 -0.31 10.59 -4.94
N LEU A 18 -0.98 9.44 -4.96
CA LEU A 18 -2.44 9.40 -5.04
C LEU A 18 -3.08 10.13 -3.84
N LEU A 19 -2.63 9.84 -2.63
CA LEU A 19 -3.22 10.37 -1.40
C LEU A 19 -2.86 11.85 -1.15
N GLY A 20 -1.61 12.25 -1.40
CA GLY A 20 -1.14 13.62 -1.21
C GLY A 20 -1.54 14.53 -2.36
N HIS A 21 -1.04 14.23 -3.56
CA HIS A 21 -1.23 15.10 -4.70
C HIS A 21 -2.65 15.04 -5.28
N PHE A 22 -3.16 13.85 -5.61
CA PHE A 22 -4.44 13.75 -6.32
C PHE A 22 -5.67 13.89 -5.42
N VAL A 23 -5.59 13.44 -4.15
CA VAL A 23 -6.71 13.54 -3.19
C VAL A 23 -6.66 14.84 -2.41
N ARG A 24 -5.57 15.15 -1.70
CA ARG A 24 -5.50 16.33 -0.82
C ARG A 24 -5.33 17.64 -1.60
N GLU A 25 -4.39 17.70 -2.52
CA GLU A 25 -4.04 18.95 -3.24
C GLU A 25 -5.01 19.25 -4.39
N GLU A 26 -5.10 18.34 -5.36
CA GLU A 26 -5.90 18.53 -6.60
C GLU A 26 -7.39 18.17 -6.42
N LYS A 27 -7.75 17.45 -5.35
CA LYS A 27 -9.13 17.04 -5.03
C LYS A 27 -9.85 16.36 -6.20
N VAL A 28 -9.13 15.57 -6.99
CA VAL A 28 -9.66 14.86 -8.17
C VAL A 28 -10.67 13.79 -7.77
N ILE A 29 -10.44 13.15 -6.62
CA ILE A 29 -11.34 12.14 -6.01
C ILE A 29 -11.34 12.31 -4.49
N SER A 30 -12.38 11.83 -3.83
CA SER A 30 -12.43 11.84 -2.36
C SER A 30 -11.42 10.83 -1.77
N LEU A 31 -11.10 11.00 -0.48
CA LEU A 31 -10.21 10.08 0.21
C LEU A 31 -10.80 8.68 0.28
N GLU A 32 -12.10 8.56 0.54
CA GLU A 32 -12.81 7.28 0.62
C GLU A 32 -12.78 6.53 -0.71
N GLU A 33 -12.99 7.24 -1.83
CA GLU A 33 -12.92 6.65 -3.17
C GLU A 33 -11.49 6.22 -3.49
N ALA A 34 -10.48 7.01 -3.13
CA ALA A 34 -9.07 6.60 -3.28
C ALA A 34 -8.78 5.32 -2.47
N ILE A 35 -9.17 5.27 -1.19
CA ILE A 35 -8.98 4.08 -0.35
C ILE A 35 -9.72 2.87 -0.93
N TYR A 36 -10.95 3.03 -1.43
CA TYR A 36 -11.68 1.96 -2.11
C TYR A 36 -10.92 1.41 -3.33
N LYS A 37 -10.42 2.31 -4.19
CA LYS A 37 -9.62 1.94 -5.37
C LYS A 37 -8.30 1.24 -5.01
N LEU A 38 -7.74 1.54 -3.85
CA LEU A 38 -6.49 0.93 -3.38
C LEU A 38 -6.68 -0.39 -2.60
N THR A 39 -7.86 -0.63 -2.03
CA THR A 39 -8.10 -1.75 -1.11
C THR A 39 -9.20 -2.70 -1.59
N THR A 40 -10.46 -2.33 -1.45
CA THR A 40 -11.60 -3.22 -1.70
C THR A 40 -11.75 -3.56 -3.18
N LEU A 41 -11.56 -2.59 -4.08
CA LEU A 41 -11.66 -2.81 -5.52
C LEU A 41 -10.69 -3.90 -6.03
N PRO A 42 -9.36 -3.80 -5.79
CA PRO A 42 -8.44 -4.85 -6.23
C PRO A 42 -8.66 -6.16 -5.49
N ALA A 43 -9.00 -6.15 -4.20
CA ALA A 43 -9.30 -7.37 -3.46
C ALA A 43 -10.51 -8.11 -4.04
N THR A 44 -11.54 -7.37 -4.49
CA THR A 44 -12.73 -7.94 -5.14
C THR A 44 -12.39 -8.48 -6.52
N ASN A 45 -11.70 -7.70 -7.36
CA ASN A 45 -11.34 -8.10 -8.71
C ASN A 45 -10.43 -9.34 -8.74
N LEU A 46 -9.50 -9.43 -7.79
CA LEU A 46 -8.58 -10.56 -7.66
C LEU A 46 -9.13 -11.69 -6.79
N LYS A 47 -10.36 -11.56 -6.26
CA LYS A 47 -11.04 -12.53 -5.40
C LYS A 47 -10.22 -12.90 -4.14
N LEU A 48 -9.54 -11.91 -3.56
CA LEU A 48 -8.77 -12.07 -2.32
C LEU A 48 -9.73 -12.19 -1.14
N LYS A 49 -10.00 -13.43 -0.71
CA LYS A 49 -10.93 -13.70 0.40
C LYS A 49 -10.44 -13.02 1.68
N LYS A 50 -11.36 -12.34 2.38
CA LYS A 50 -11.15 -11.74 3.71
C LYS A 50 -10.02 -10.67 3.75
N ARG A 51 -9.77 -9.95 2.66
CA ARG A 51 -8.79 -8.83 2.56
C ARG A 51 -9.40 -7.60 1.90
N GLY A 52 -8.71 -6.46 2.02
CA GLY A 52 -9.07 -5.20 1.36
C GLY A 52 -10.20 -4.41 2.01
N ALA A 53 -10.66 -4.81 3.20
CA ALA A 53 -11.64 -4.07 3.99
C ALA A 53 -11.38 -4.25 5.49
N LEU A 54 -11.70 -3.23 6.29
CA LEU A 54 -11.67 -3.30 7.75
C LEU A 54 -13.01 -3.87 8.25
N LYS A 55 -13.04 -5.19 8.47
CA LYS A 55 -14.22 -5.93 8.93
C LYS A 55 -13.81 -7.03 9.90
N GLU A 56 -14.70 -7.40 10.81
CA GLU A 56 -14.48 -8.56 11.67
C GLU A 56 -14.27 -9.83 10.85
N GLY A 57 -13.33 -10.67 11.30
CA GLY A 57 -12.95 -11.90 10.60
C GLY A 57 -12.08 -11.72 9.34
N TYR A 58 -11.69 -10.49 8.98
CA TYR A 58 -10.73 -10.22 7.91
C TYR A 58 -9.29 -10.29 8.42
N PHE A 59 -8.33 -10.48 7.51
CA PHE A 59 -6.92 -10.35 7.85
C PHE A 59 -6.62 -8.91 8.27
N ALA A 60 -5.81 -8.75 9.32
CA ALA A 60 -5.36 -7.46 9.82
C ALA A 60 -4.22 -6.89 8.93
N ASP A 61 -4.55 -6.62 7.67
CA ASP A 61 -3.71 -5.82 6.77
C ASP A 61 -4.15 -4.36 6.89
N VAL A 62 -3.43 -3.59 7.69
CA VAL A 62 -3.85 -2.25 8.12
C VAL A 62 -2.74 -1.26 7.87
N VAL A 63 -3.11 -0.07 7.41
CA VAL A 63 -2.19 1.04 7.18
C VAL A 63 -2.67 2.24 7.99
N LEU A 64 -1.77 2.85 8.75
CA LEU A 64 -1.96 4.15 9.38
C LEU A 64 -1.04 5.16 8.69
N PHE A 65 -1.62 6.26 8.23
CA PHE A 65 -0.90 7.36 7.61
C PHE A 65 -1.52 8.69 8.02
N ASN A 66 -0.73 9.76 7.96
CA ASN A 66 -1.20 11.12 8.19
C ASN A 66 -1.69 11.72 6.86
N ALA A 67 -3.00 11.96 6.74
CA ALA A 67 -3.60 12.50 5.53
C ALA A 67 -3.09 13.92 5.19
N ASP A 68 -2.74 14.72 6.20
CA ASP A 68 -2.28 16.09 6.00
C ASP A 68 -0.83 16.16 5.52
N SER A 69 -0.03 15.11 5.76
CA SER A 69 1.41 15.11 5.48
C SER A 69 1.90 13.98 4.56
N ILE A 70 1.04 13.07 4.10
CA ILE A 70 1.42 12.00 3.17
C ILE A 70 1.92 12.59 1.84
N THR A 71 3.14 12.24 1.44
CA THR A 71 3.81 12.83 0.25
C THR A 71 4.81 11.85 -0.38
N ASP A 72 4.84 11.78 -1.71
CA ASP A 72 5.88 11.10 -2.47
C ASP A 72 7.11 11.99 -2.66
N ASN A 73 8.28 11.50 -2.25
CA ASN A 73 9.55 12.23 -2.40
C ASN A 73 10.34 11.82 -3.66
N ALA A 74 9.97 10.70 -4.29
CA ALA A 74 10.69 10.13 -5.41
C ALA A 74 10.51 10.97 -6.68
N THR A 75 11.62 11.37 -7.30
CA THR A 75 11.63 12.12 -8.56
C THR A 75 12.30 11.32 -9.67
N PHE A 76 12.21 11.77 -10.92
CA PHE A 76 12.95 11.15 -12.02
C PHE A 76 14.47 11.24 -11.84
N LYS A 77 14.96 12.29 -11.19
CA LYS A 77 16.38 12.50 -10.89
C LYS A 77 16.83 11.63 -9.71
N GLU A 78 15.99 11.54 -8.68
CA GLU A 78 16.27 10.84 -7.43
C GLU A 78 15.10 9.89 -7.11
N PRO A 79 15.06 8.70 -7.73
CA PRO A 79 13.91 7.80 -7.65
C PRO A 79 13.80 6.99 -6.35
N HIS A 80 14.92 6.77 -5.66
CA HIS A 80 15.03 5.87 -4.51
C HIS A 80 14.74 6.59 -3.19
N GLN A 81 13.64 7.34 -3.16
CA GLN A 81 13.24 8.13 -1.99
C GLN A 81 11.93 7.58 -1.42
N TYR A 82 11.95 7.17 -0.16
CA TYR A 82 10.74 6.72 0.52
C TYR A 82 9.73 7.86 0.67
N ALA A 83 8.45 7.52 0.60
CA ALA A 83 7.38 8.45 0.93
C ALA A 83 7.41 8.83 2.42
N THR A 84 6.90 10.01 2.74
CA THR A 84 6.71 10.47 4.13
C THR A 84 5.24 10.48 4.49
N GLY A 85 4.93 10.43 5.80
CA GLY A 85 3.56 10.41 6.32
C GLY A 85 2.94 9.01 6.47
N MET A 86 3.64 7.95 6.06
CA MET A 86 3.28 6.56 6.36
C MET A 86 3.78 6.19 7.76
N MET A 87 2.88 5.91 8.70
CA MET A 87 3.24 5.74 10.12
C MET A 87 3.37 4.26 10.51
N HIS A 88 2.32 3.48 10.27
CA HIS A 88 2.29 2.07 10.62
C HIS A 88 1.73 1.23 9.48
N VAL A 89 2.32 0.06 9.28
CA VAL A 89 1.82 -0.95 8.35
C VAL A 89 1.82 -2.28 9.07
N LEU A 90 0.67 -2.93 9.08
CA LEU A 90 0.49 -4.27 9.60
C LEU A 90 0.16 -5.19 8.44
N VAL A 91 0.79 -6.36 8.41
CA VAL A 91 0.48 -7.42 7.46
C VAL A 91 0.14 -8.66 8.26
N ASN A 92 -1.05 -9.22 8.05
CA ASN A 92 -1.57 -10.33 8.85
C ASN A 92 -1.52 -10.07 10.38
N GLY A 93 -1.70 -8.82 10.80
CA GLY A 93 -1.68 -8.40 12.21
C GLY A 93 -0.29 -8.20 12.81
N VAL A 94 0.79 -8.42 12.05
CA VAL A 94 2.15 -8.21 12.50
C VAL A 94 2.66 -6.86 11.96
N PRO A 95 3.17 -5.95 12.82
CA PRO A 95 3.78 -4.70 12.37
C PRO A 95 5.00 -4.95 11.49
N VAL A 96 4.96 -4.46 10.26
CA VAL A 96 6.10 -4.45 9.31
C VAL A 96 6.72 -3.06 9.17
N LEU A 97 5.96 -2.02 9.51
CA LEU A 97 6.42 -0.64 9.62
C LEU A 97 5.91 -0.04 10.94
N THR A 98 6.80 0.58 11.72
CA THR A 98 6.48 1.29 12.97
C THR A 98 7.19 2.64 12.96
N ASP A 99 6.44 3.73 13.17
CA ASP A 99 6.93 5.11 13.12
C ASP A 99 7.75 5.45 11.86
N GLY A 100 7.34 4.89 10.71
CA GLY A 100 8.03 5.08 9.43
C GLY A 100 9.23 4.16 9.19
N GLU A 101 9.61 3.33 10.15
CA GLU A 101 10.76 2.43 10.07
C GLU A 101 10.34 0.97 9.90
N HIS A 102 11.06 0.23 9.04
CA HIS A 102 10.76 -1.18 8.79
C HIS A 102 11.18 -2.04 9.99
N THR A 103 10.30 -2.91 10.48
CA THR A 103 10.54 -3.70 11.70
C THR A 103 11.43 -4.92 11.49
N GLY A 104 11.68 -5.30 10.24
CA GLY A 104 12.38 -6.54 9.87
C GLY A 104 11.47 -7.78 9.86
N ALA A 105 10.17 -7.62 10.14
CA ALA A 105 9.21 -8.72 10.06
C ALA A 105 8.79 -9.00 8.61
N PHE A 106 8.67 -10.29 8.26
CA PHE A 106 8.20 -10.74 6.94
C PHE A 106 6.97 -11.67 7.05
N PRO A 107 5.85 -11.20 7.62
CA PRO A 107 4.66 -12.02 7.90
C PRO A 107 3.81 -12.31 6.65
N GLY A 108 4.30 -11.96 5.45
CA GLY A 108 3.61 -12.18 4.19
C GLY A 108 3.26 -13.65 3.97
N ARG A 109 2.14 -13.91 3.30
CA ARG A 109 1.67 -15.26 3.01
C ARG A 109 1.30 -15.38 1.55
N PHE A 110 1.53 -16.57 0.99
CA PHE A 110 1.03 -16.90 -0.34
C PHE A 110 -0.50 -16.78 -0.36
N ILE A 111 -1.03 -16.03 -1.34
CA ILE A 111 -2.47 -15.88 -1.50
C ILE A 111 -3.00 -16.96 -2.42
N LYS A 112 -3.84 -17.82 -1.85
CA LYS A 112 -4.50 -18.91 -2.55
C LYS A 112 -5.64 -18.34 -3.40
N GLY A 113 -5.41 -18.30 -4.71
CA GLY A 113 -6.40 -17.83 -5.69
C GLY A 113 -7.54 -18.84 -5.91
N PRO A 114 -8.49 -18.52 -6.81
CA PRO A 114 -9.65 -19.36 -7.07
C PRO A 114 -9.34 -20.78 -7.57
N GLY A 115 -8.17 -20.99 -8.17
CA GLY A 115 -7.71 -22.30 -8.65
C GLY A 115 -6.99 -23.14 -7.60
N TYR A 116 -6.88 -22.68 -6.36
CA TYR A 116 -6.27 -23.46 -5.29
C TYR A 116 -7.29 -24.43 -4.68
N ASN A 117 -7.09 -25.74 -4.92
CA ASN A 117 -7.86 -26.80 -4.28
C ASN A 117 -7.28 -27.11 -2.90
N GLN A 118 -8.15 -27.25 -1.89
CA GLN A 118 -7.75 -27.57 -0.52
C GLN A 118 -7.63 -29.08 -0.25
N ASP A 119 -8.07 -29.90 -1.21
CA ASP A 119 -8.23 -31.36 -1.07
C ASP A 119 -7.05 -32.17 -1.64
N GLU A 120 -5.90 -31.52 -1.88
CA GLU A 120 -4.59 -32.17 -2.17
C GLU A 120 -3.62 -32.02 -1.00
#